data_AF-A0A432HUW4-F1
#
_entry.id   AF-A0A432HUW4-F1
#
_cell.length_a   1.000
_cell.length_b   1.000
_cell.length_c   1.000
_cell.angle_alpha   90.00
_cell.angle_beta   90.00
_cell.angle_gamma   90.00
#
_symmetry.space_group_name_H-M   'P 1'
#
loop_
_entity.id
_entity.type
_entity.pdbx_description
1 polymer ?
#
loop_
_entity_poly.entity_id
_entity_poly.type
_entity_poly.pdbx_seq_one_letter_code
_entity_poly.pdbx_strand_id
1 'polypeptide(L)'
;MRVSFLDVGQADATLVQAPGGWSLLVDAGGSFSARSDIGSRVVAPALWALGVRRLDVAALTHGDPDHIGGMGTVLGDFAPREVEGRVAGALDPVAFRIVKVPHHGSAGSSSPGLVEATAPCVAIVSAGHANPFGHPAPEVVRRYRDAGALVLETGREGAVTVETDGRQVRVRTETGRRFRYQAGRRQCEPLP
;
A
#
# COMPACT_ATOMS: atom_id res chain seq x y z
N MET A 1 13.16 7.41 2.92
CA MET A 1 11.70 7.24 2.98
C MET A 1 11.38 5.75 3.08
N ARG A 2 10.39 5.37 3.87
CA ARG A 2 9.83 4.02 3.96
C ARG A 2 8.33 4.09 3.72
N VAL A 3 7.79 3.12 2.99
CA VAL A 3 6.36 2.97 2.74
C VAL A 3 5.98 1.52 3.08
N SER A 4 5.03 1.33 3.99
CA SER A 4 4.58 0.02 4.45
C SER A 4 3.11 -0.16 4.12
N PHE A 5 2.81 -1.20 3.34
CA PHE A 5 1.46 -1.63 2.98
C PHE A 5 1.05 -2.72 3.97
N LEU A 6 0.12 -2.40 4.86
CA LEU A 6 -0.31 -3.29 5.93
C LEU A 6 -1.33 -4.32 5.39
N ASP A 7 -1.23 -5.56 5.86
CA ASP A 7 -2.23 -6.58 5.54
C ASP A 7 -3.46 -6.44 6.43
N VAL A 8 -4.41 -5.62 5.99
CA VAL A 8 -5.64 -5.31 6.75
C VAL A 8 -6.85 -6.14 6.32
N GLY A 9 -6.65 -7.16 5.47
CA GLY A 9 -7.75 -8.00 5.00
C GLY A 9 -8.49 -7.38 3.80
N GLN A 10 -9.71 -6.87 4.04
CA GLN A 10 -10.55 -6.20 3.03
C GLN A 10 -10.53 -4.70 3.25
N ALA A 11 -9.44 -4.06 2.81
CA ALA A 11 -9.25 -2.62 2.95
C ALA A 11 -7.87 -2.18 2.45
N ASP A 12 -7.62 -0.87 2.53
CA ASP A 12 -6.30 -0.28 2.38
C ASP A 12 -5.80 0.34 3.69
N ALA A 13 -4.51 0.13 3.99
CA ALA A 13 -3.79 0.89 5.00
C ALA A 13 -2.31 0.97 4.59
N THR A 14 -1.84 2.19 4.29
CA THR A 14 -0.49 2.45 3.82
C THR A 14 0.20 3.49 4.69
N LEU A 15 1.23 3.11 5.41
CA LEU A 15 2.05 4.02 6.20
C LEU A 15 3.23 4.54 5.38
N VAL A 16 3.39 5.84 5.27
CA VAL A 16 4.56 6.53 4.72
C VAL A 16 5.36 7.15 5.87
N GLN A 17 6.67 6.91 5.90
CA GLN A 17 7.60 7.49 6.86
C GLN A 17 8.75 8.18 6.12
N ALA A 18 8.94 9.46 6.38
CA ALA A 18 10.04 10.24 5.82
C ALA A 18 11.21 10.37 6.82
N PRO A 19 12.43 10.72 6.36
CA PRO A 19 13.53 11.07 7.27
C PRO A 19 13.12 12.16 8.26
N GLY A 20 13.66 12.12 9.48
CA GLY A 20 13.32 13.10 10.52
C GLY A 20 12.06 12.76 11.35
N GLY A 21 11.43 11.60 11.11
CA GLY A 21 10.34 11.09 11.93
C GLY A 21 8.94 11.47 11.44
N TRP A 22 8.82 12.18 10.32
CA TRP A 22 7.53 12.53 9.73
C TRP A 22 6.80 11.29 9.22
N SER A 23 5.49 11.22 9.47
CA SER A 23 4.67 10.06 9.11
C SER A 23 3.26 10.42 8.62
N LEU A 24 2.83 9.72 7.57
CA LEU A 24 1.50 9.80 6.97
C LEU A 24 0.88 8.42 6.92
N LEU A 25 -0.35 8.27 7.40
CA LEU A 25 -1.16 7.07 7.13
C LEU A 25 -2.16 7.39 6.01
N VAL A 26 -2.16 6.60 4.93
CA VAL A 26 -3.16 6.65 3.85
C VAL A 26 -4.09 5.47 4.01
N ASP A 27 -5.36 5.76 4.32
CA ASP A 27 -6.41 4.81 4.71
C ASP A 27 -6.05 3.97 5.96
N ALA A 28 -7.05 3.44 6.66
CA ALA A 28 -6.85 2.81 7.96
C ALA A 28 -7.54 1.45 8.09
N GLY A 29 -7.81 0.78 6.98
CA GLY A 29 -8.55 -0.46 7.07
C GLY A 29 -10.06 -0.24 7.19
N GLY A 30 -10.80 -1.33 7.13
CA GLY A 30 -12.23 -1.36 7.38
C GLY A 30 -12.80 -2.76 7.28
N SER A 31 -13.99 -2.97 7.82
CA SER A 31 -14.71 -4.23 7.67
C SER A 31 -16.15 -3.90 7.28
N PHE A 32 -16.72 -4.66 6.34
CA PHE A 32 -18.15 -4.64 6.07
C PHE A 32 -19.00 -5.17 7.26
N SER A 33 -18.36 -5.66 8.33
CA SER A 33 -19.04 -6.06 9.57
C SER A 33 -18.69 -5.11 10.73
N ALA A 34 -19.72 -4.64 11.44
CA ALA A 34 -19.57 -3.79 12.63
C ALA A 34 -18.91 -4.48 13.85
N ARG A 35 -18.48 -5.75 13.72
CA ARG A 35 -17.93 -6.56 14.84
C ARG A 35 -16.39 -6.72 14.80
N SER A 36 -15.72 -6.15 13.80
CA SER A 36 -14.27 -6.22 13.66
C SER A 36 -13.67 -4.84 13.37
N ASP A 37 -13.17 -4.18 14.42
CA ASP A 37 -12.35 -2.99 14.25
C ASP A 37 -10.94 -3.40 13.78
N ILE A 38 -10.68 -3.21 12.49
CA ILE A 38 -9.37 -3.45 11.86
C ILE A 38 -8.32 -2.46 12.38
N GLY A 39 -8.74 -1.26 12.80
CA GLY A 39 -7.91 -0.24 13.39
C GLY A 39 -7.18 -0.76 14.64
N SER A 40 -7.92 -1.24 15.64
CA SER A 40 -7.32 -1.78 16.88
C SER A 40 -6.64 -3.13 16.71
N ARG A 41 -7.12 -3.98 15.79
CA ARG A 41 -6.59 -5.36 15.64
C ARG A 41 -5.33 -5.46 14.81
N VAL A 42 -5.18 -4.61 13.80
CA VAL A 42 -4.09 -4.71 12.83
C VAL A 42 -3.31 -3.41 12.74
N VAL A 43 -4.00 -2.29 12.45
CA VAL A 43 -3.33 -1.03 12.13
C VAL A 43 -2.56 -0.49 13.33
N ALA A 44 -3.20 -0.30 14.48
CA ALA A 44 -2.56 0.25 15.67
C ALA A 44 -1.38 -0.62 16.17
N PRO A 45 -1.51 -1.96 16.31
CA PRO A 45 -0.38 -2.83 16.62
C PRO A 45 0.77 -2.72 15.61
N ALA A 46 0.47 -2.67 14.31
CA ALA A 46 1.49 -2.52 13.27
C ALA A 46 2.20 -1.16 13.36
N LEU A 47 1.46 -0.07 13.57
CA LEU A 47 2.04 1.27 13.74
C LEU A 47 2.98 1.31 14.95
N TRP A 48 2.58 0.75 16.09
CA TRP A 48 3.44 0.67 17.28
C TRP A 48 4.69 -0.18 17.04
N ALA A 49 4.55 -1.34 16.38
CA ALA A 49 5.67 -2.21 16.02
C ALA A 49 6.65 -1.51 15.06
N LEU A 50 6.14 -0.63 14.18
CA LEU A 50 6.92 0.21 13.27
C LEU A 50 7.47 1.49 13.94
N GLY A 51 7.31 1.62 15.26
CA GLY A 51 7.84 2.73 16.05
C GLY A 51 7.04 4.03 15.96
N VAL A 52 5.87 4.02 15.31
CA VAL A 52 4.99 5.19 15.20
C VAL A 52 4.26 5.38 16.52
N ARG A 53 4.39 6.57 17.10
CA ARG A 53 3.70 6.96 18.35
C ARG A 53 2.70 8.08 18.16
N ARG A 54 2.84 8.85 17.07
CA ARG A 54 1.96 9.92 16.61
C ARG A 54 2.06 9.97 15.08
N LEU A 55 0.98 10.34 14.41
CA LEU A 55 0.95 10.60 12.97
C LEU A 55 1.00 12.11 12.71
N ASP A 56 1.73 12.54 11.68
CA ASP A 56 1.68 13.94 11.24
C ASP A 56 0.44 14.17 10.38
N VAL A 57 0.16 13.25 9.46
CA VAL A 57 -0.99 13.34 8.55
C VAL A 57 -1.74 12.00 8.50
N ALA A 58 -3.06 12.06 8.40
CA ALA A 58 -3.90 10.93 7.98
C ALA A 58 -4.66 11.30 6.71
N ALA A 59 -4.36 10.67 5.58
CA ALA A 59 -5.08 10.90 4.33
C ALA A 59 -6.15 9.81 4.12
N LEU A 60 -7.33 10.24 3.72
CA LEU A 60 -8.46 9.37 3.39
C LEU A 60 -8.71 9.43 1.89
N THR A 61 -8.62 8.30 1.20
CA THR A 61 -8.79 8.26 -0.25
C THR A 61 -10.24 8.49 -0.66
N HIS A 62 -11.20 7.89 0.05
CA HIS A 62 -12.64 8.09 -0.08
C HIS A 62 -13.39 7.51 1.13
N GLY A 63 -14.67 7.84 1.27
CA GLY A 63 -15.50 7.54 2.44
C GLY A 63 -16.04 6.12 2.54
N ASP A 64 -15.55 5.18 1.75
CA ASP A 64 -16.09 3.82 1.73
C ASP A 64 -15.71 3.08 3.03
N PRO A 65 -16.61 2.28 3.62
CA PRO A 65 -16.41 1.68 4.95
C PRO A 65 -15.17 0.77 5.07
N ASP A 66 -14.73 0.18 3.96
CA ASP A 66 -13.50 -0.59 3.82
C ASP A 66 -12.24 0.28 3.75
N HIS A 67 -12.35 1.60 3.65
CA HIS A 67 -11.22 2.53 3.69
C HIS A 67 -11.14 3.32 5.02
N ILE A 68 -12.29 3.67 5.57
CA ILE A 68 -12.39 4.55 6.76
C ILE A 68 -12.70 3.81 8.07
N GLY A 69 -13.07 2.53 8.01
CA GLY A 69 -13.63 1.79 9.14
C GLY A 69 -12.70 1.70 10.36
N GLY A 70 -11.39 1.65 10.17
CA GLY A 70 -10.41 1.68 11.26
C GLY A 70 -9.96 3.08 11.70
N MET A 71 -10.42 4.14 11.01
CA MET A 71 -9.91 5.50 11.23
C MET A 71 -10.35 6.08 12.58
N GLY A 72 -11.51 5.67 13.13
CA GLY A 72 -11.95 6.11 14.46
C GLY A 72 -10.93 5.80 15.56
N THR A 73 -10.38 4.58 15.54
CA THR A 73 -9.32 4.15 16.47
C THR A 73 -8.02 4.90 16.20
N VAL A 74 -7.66 5.10 14.92
CA VAL A 74 -6.45 5.85 14.56
C VAL A 74 -6.50 7.31 15.03
N LEU A 75 -7.63 8.00 14.84
CA LEU A 75 -7.81 9.38 15.29
C LEU A 75 -7.71 9.50 16.81
N GLY A 76 -8.28 8.55 17.55
CA GLY A 76 -8.23 8.51 19.01
C GLY A 76 -6.83 8.23 19.56
N ASP A 77 -6.15 7.22 19.00
CA ASP A 77 -4.87 6.73 19.56
C ASP A 77 -3.65 7.53 19.07
N PHE A 78 -3.70 8.11 17.87
CA PHE A 78 -2.53 8.73 17.22
C PHE A 78 -2.67 10.22 16.94
N ALA A 79 -3.87 10.80 17.09
CA ALA A 79 -4.16 12.23 17.01
C ALA A 79 -3.44 12.96 15.86
N PRO A 80 -3.75 12.63 14.58
CA PRO A 80 -3.12 13.26 13.43
C PRO A 80 -3.38 14.76 13.42
N ARG A 81 -2.40 15.53 12.93
CA ARG A 81 -2.50 16.99 12.90
C ARG A 81 -3.47 17.48 11.81
N GLU A 82 -3.57 16.74 10.71
CA GLU A 82 -4.37 17.09 9.53
C GLU A 82 -5.01 15.84 8.89
N VAL A 83 -6.17 16.04 8.26
CA VAL A 83 -6.91 15.02 7.48
C VAL A 83 -7.20 15.55 6.08
N GLU A 84 -6.71 14.87 5.04
CA GLU A 84 -6.87 15.27 3.64
C GLU A 84 -7.64 14.22 2.82
N GLY A 85 -8.49 14.67 1.89
CA GLY A 85 -9.42 13.82 1.13
C GLY A 85 -9.10 13.58 -0.35
N ARG A 86 -8.04 14.20 -0.91
CA ARG A 86 -7.65 14.03 -2.32
C ARG A 86 -6.16 14.32 -2.54
N VAL A 87 -5.49 13.45 -3.30
CA VAL A 87 -4.16 13.71 -3.88
C VAL A 87 -4.24 13.36 -5.37
N ALA A 88 -4.11 14.34 -6.27
CA ALA A 88 -4.02 14.11 -7.71
C ALA A 88 -3.03 15.08 -8.36
N GLY A 89 -2.12 14.56 -9.18
CA GLY A 89 -1.15 15.33 -9.96
C GLY A 89 -0.66 14.53 -11.17
N ALA A 90 -0.08 15.23 -12.15
CA ALA A 90 0.62 14.59 -13.27
C ALA A 90 1.79 13.72 -12.76
N LEU A 91 2.01 12.57 -13.40
CA LEU A 91 3.11 11.69 -13.02
C LEU A 91 4.41 12.16 -13.69
N ASP A 92 5.34 12.67 -12.90
CA ASP A 92 6.67 12.99 -13.41
C ASP A 92 7.40 11.72 -13.91
N PRO A 93 8.32 11.87 -14.87
CA PRO A 93 9.25 10.81 -15.23
C PRO A 93 10.11 10.42 -14.02
N VAL A 94 10.02 9.16 -13.60
CA VAL A 94 10.79 8.62 -12.48
C VAL A 94 11.51 7.34 -12.89
N ALA A 95 12.65 7.08 -12.26
CA ALA A 95 13.47 5.90 -12.56
C ALA A 95 12.86 4.58 -12.07
N PHE A 96 11.94 4.63 -11.11
CA PHE A 96 11.33 3.45 -10.51
C PHE A 96 9.92 3.81 -10.02
N ARG A 97 8.91 3.02 -10.43
CA ARG A 97 7.53 3.24 -9.99
C ARG A 97 6.98 2.02 -9.24
N ILE A 98 6.33 2.29 -8.11
CA ILE A 98 5.56 1.32 -7.33
C ILE A 98 4.11 1.76 -7.39
N VAL A 99 3.22 0.83 -7.68
CA VAL A 99 1.78 1.07 -7.72
C VAL A 99 1.13 0.21 -6.65
N LYS A 100 0.33 0.85 -5.79
CA LYS A 100 -0.69 0.14 -5.03
C LYS A 100 -1.84 -0.15 -5.99
N VAL A 101 -2.15 -1.42 -6.22
CA VAL A 101 -3.21 -1.81 -7.14
C VAL A 101 -4.54 -1.25 -6.60
N PRO A 102 -5.34 -0.56 -7.43
CA PRO A 102 -6.61 0.00 -7.00
C PRO A 102 -7.59 -1.08 -6.54
N HIS A 103 -8.46 -0.75 -5.59
CA HIS A 103 -9.63 -1.55 -5.19
C HIS A 103 -9.33 -3.05 -5.03
N HIS A 104 -8.28 -3.38 -4.28
CA HIS A 104 -7.84 -4.74 -3.98
C HIS A 104 -7.55 -5.63 -5.20
N GLY A 105 -7.49 -5.06 -6.41
CA GLY A 105 -7.37 -5.79 -7.67
C GLY A 105 -8.69 -6.37 -8.19
N SER A 106 -9.83 -5.72 -7.95
CA SER A 106 -11.10 -6.08 -8.60
C SER A 106 -11.02 -6.02 -10.13
N ALA A 107 -11.81 -6.81 -10.86
CA ALA A 107 -11.69 -6.99 -12.31
C ALA A 107 -11.61 -5.66 -13.12
N GLY A 108 -12.41 -4.67 -12.72
CA GLY A 108 -12.48 -3.34 -13.32
C GLY A 108 -11.56 -2.28 -12.69
N SER A 109 -10.80 -2.63 -11.65
CA SER A 109 -9.98 -1.68 -10.87
C SER A 109 -8.87 -1.00 -11.67
N SER A 110 -8.46 -1.58 -12.79
CA SER A 110 -7.35 -1.07 -13.60
C SER A 110 -7.59 -1.35 -15.07
N SER A 111 -7.57 -0.31 -15.90
CA SER A 111 -7.59 -0.48 -17.36
C SER A 111 -6.17 -0.79 -17.89
N PRO A 112 -6.03 -1.40 -19.08
CA PRO A 112 -4.72 -1.54 -19.74
C PRO A 112 -3.98 -0.21 -19.88
N GLY A 113 -4.68 0.86 -20.29
CA GLY A 113 -4.10 2.20 -20.41
C GLY A 113 -3.59 2.78 -19.09
N LEU A 114 -4.23 2.47 -17.96
CA LEU A 114 -3.73 2.87 -16.64
C LEU A 114 -2.43 2.14 -16.28
N VAL A 115 -2.35 0.84 -16.54
CA VAL A 115 -1.15 0.04 -16.27
C VAL A 115 0.01 0.48 -17.16
N GLU A 116 -0.26 0.77 -18.44
CA GLU A 116 0.73 1.30 -19.38
C GLU A 116 1.22 2.69 -18.96
N ALA A 117 0.31 3.62 -18.63
CA ALA A 117 0.66 4.97 -18.20
C ALA A 117 1.48 4.99 -16.90
N THR A 118 1.24 4.01 -16.02
CA THR A 118 1.98 3.87 -14.75
C THR A 118 3.26 3.04 -14.90
N ALA A 119 3.44 2.24 -15.94
CA ALA A 119 4.64 1.43 -16.19
C ALA A 119 5.35 0.92 -14.90
N PRO A 120 4.63 0.17 -14.03
CA PRO A 120 5.11 -0.10 -12.67
C PRO A 120 6.19 -1.18 -12.66
N CYS A 121 7.20 -1.00 -11.80
CA CYS A 121 8.16 -2.06 -11.49
C CYS A 121 7.67 -3.00 -10.41
N VAL A 122 6.87 -2.49 -9.48
CA VAL A 122 6.24 -3.29 -8.42
C VAL A 122 4.78 -2.88 -8.33
N ALA A 123 3.89 -3.88 -8.34
CA ALA A 123 2.47 -3.72 -8.10
C ALA A 123 2.10 -4.45 -6.80
N ILE A 124 1.63 -3.70 -5.80
CA ILE A 124 1.26 -4.24 -4.49
C ILE A 124 -0.25 -4.29 -4.40
N VAL A 125 -0.80 -5.49 -4.26
CA VAL A 125 -2.22 -5.74 -4.06
C VAL A 125 -2.47 -5.90 -2.57
N SER A 126 -3.13 -4.91 -1.97
CA SER A 126 -3.67 -5.02 -0.62
C SER A 126 -4.97 -5.83 -0.68
N ALA A 127 -4.88 -7.14 -0.46
CA ALA A 127 -5.99 -8.07 -0.42
C ALA A 127 -5.60 -9.25 0.48
N GLY A 128 -6.30 -9.41 1.60
CA GLY A 128 -6.02 -10.47 2.57
C GLY A 128 -6.33 -11.87 2.04
N HIS A 129 -5.73 -12.89 2.67
CA HIS A 129 -5.78 -14.29 2.22
C HIS A 129 -7.21 -14.83 2.05
N ALA A 130 -8.13 -14.42 2.93
CA ALA A 130 -9.53 -14.86 2.97
C ALA A 130 -10.48 -13.79 2.40
N ASN A 131 -10.07 -13.07 1.36
CA ASN A 131 -10.91 -12.07 0.70
C ASN A 131 -12.24 -12.70 0.22
N PRO A 132 -13.41 -12.29 0.76
CA PRO A 132 -14.70 -12.88 0.41
C PRO A 132 -15.15 -12.56 -1.03
N PHE A 133 -14.58 -11.54 -1.67
CA PHE A 133 -14.86 -11.16 -3.06
C PHE A 133 -13.93 -11.85 -4.07
N GLY A 134 -12.98 -12.65 -3.59
CA GLY A 134 -12.05 -13.38 -4.44
C GLY A 134 -11.02 -12.48 -5.14
N HIS A 135 -10.71 -11.30 -4.58
CA HIS A 135 -9.65 -10.45 -5.12
C HIS A 135 -8.25 -10.83 -4.60
N PRO A 136 -7.19 -10.63 -5.41
CA PRO A 136 -7.22 -10.00 -6.74
C PRO A 136 -7.80 -10.90 -7.84
N ALA A 137 -8.51 -10.29 -8.78
CA ALA A 137 -8.99 -10.97 -9.97
C ALA A 137 -7.78 -11.44 -10.82
N PRO A 138 -7.74 -12.70 -11.31
CA PRO A 138 -6.58 -13.26 -12.02
C PRO A 138 -6.15 -12.43 -13.24
N GLU A 139 -7.09 -11.84 -13.96
CA GLU A 139 -6.84 -10.98 -15.12
C GLU A 139 -6.13 -9.67 -14.75
N VAL A 140 -6.37 -9.13 -13.55
CA VAL A 140 -5.68 -7.93 -13.05
C VAL A 140 -4.23 -8.28 -12.73
N VAL A 141 -4.02 -9.39 -12.01
CA VAL A 141 -2.67 -9.89 -11.71
C VAL A 141 -1.89 -10.14 -13.00
N ARG A 142 -2.51 -10.79 -13.98
CA ARG A 142 -1.90 -11.05 -15.28
C ARG A 142 -1.54 -9.75 -16.00
N ARG A 143 -2.43 -8.77 -16.02
CA ARG A 143 -2.20 -7.46 -16.67
C ARG A 143 -0.94 -6.76 -16.13
N TYR A 144 -0.76 -6.74 -14.81
CA TYR A 144 0.45 -6.14 -14.22
C TYR A 144 1.71 -6.97 -14.50
N ARG A 145 1.63 -8.30 -14.49
CA ARG A 145 2.76 -9.19 -14.83
C ARG A 145 3.18 -9.06 -16.29
N ASP A 146 2.21 -9.00 -17.20
CA ASP A 146 2.45 -8.82 -18.64
C ASP A 146 3.10 -7.45 -18.94
N ALA A 147 2.86 -6.45 -18.09
CA ALA A 147 3.54 -5.16 -18.11
C ALA A 147 4.96 -5.18 -17.50
N GLY A 148 5.45 -6.34 -17.05
CA GLY A 148 6.78 -6.52 -16.47
C GLY A 148 6.90 -6.20 -14.98
N ALA A 149 5.78 -6.00 -14.28
CA ALA A 149 5.79 -5.68 -12.86
C ALA A 149 5.97 -6.93 -11.97
N LEU A 150 6.74 -6.79 -10.90
CA LEU A 150 6.66 -7.71 -9.76
C LEU A 150 5.32 -7.49 -9.05
N VAL A 151 4.46 -8.51 -9.00
CA VAL A 151 3.19 -8.44 -8.26
C VAL A 151 3.35 -9.09 -6.88
N LEU A 152 3.02 -8.34 -5.82
CA LEU A 152 3.01 -8.80 -4.43
C LEU A 152 1.62 -8.65 -3.85
N GLU A 153 1.13 -9.66 -3.15
CA GLU A 153 -0.22 -9.70 -2.55
C GLU A 153 -0.09 -9.78 -1.03
N THR A 154 -0.66 -8.82 -0.28
CA THR A 154 -0.49 -8.78 1.18
C THR A 154 -1.01 -10.05 1.86
N GLY A 155 -2.12 -10.63 1.39
CA GLY A 155 -2.66 -11.88 1.89
C GLY A 155 -1.79 -13.12 1.64
N ARG A 156 -0.74 -13.01 0.80
CA ARG A 156 0.23 -14.09 0.57
C ARG A 156 1.57 -13.78 1.20
N GLU A 157 1.93 -12.50 1.27
CA GLU A 157 3.25 -12.01 1.62
C GLU A 157 3.32 -11.42 3.04
N GLY A 158 2.18 -11.29 3.71
CA GLY A 158 2.02 -10.42 4.88
C GLY A 158 2.27 -8.96 4.52
N ALA A 159 2.72 -8.16 5.49
CA ALA A 159 3.06 -6.77 5.25
C ALA A 159 4.17 -6.64 4.19
N VAL A 160 3.99 -5.71 3.25
CA VAL A 160 5.01 -5.39 2.24
C VAL A 160 5.63 -4.04 2.58
N THR A 161 6.93 -4.00 2.81
CA THR A 161 7.69 -2.79 3.13
C THR A 161 8.61 -2.40 1.99
N VAL A 162 8.51 -1.15 1.56
CA VAL A 162 9.36 -0.49 0.58
C VAL A 162 10.24 0.54 1.30
N GLU A 163 11.53 0.56 1.03
CA GLU A 163 12.46 1.59 1.51
C GLU A 163 13.22 2.19 0.34
N THR A 164 13.41 3.52 0.37
CA THR A 164 14.23 4.21 -0.64
C THR A 164 14.94 5.44 -0.07
N ASP A 165 16.13 5.70 -0.60
CA ASP A 165 16.90 6.93 -0.41
C ASP A 165 16.90 7.83 -1.68
N GLY A 166 16.04 7.51 -2.66
CA GLY A 166 16.01 8.18 -3.97
C GLY A 166 17.02 7.63 -4.98
N ARG A 167 17.97 6.79 -4.56
CA ARG A 167 18.96 6.12 -5.43
C ARG A 167 18.77 4.61 -5.47
N GLN A 168 18.35 4.01 -4.37
CA GLN A 168 18.07 2.59 -4.26
C GLN A 168 16.65 2.39 -3.76
N VAL A 169 16.00 1.32 -4.23
CA VAL A 169 14.72 0.86 -3.69
C VAL A 169 14.92 -0.55 -3.14
N ARG A 170 14.40 -0.82 -1.95
CA ARG A 170 14.39 -2.14 -1.31
C ARG A 170 12.95 -2.52 -1.01
N VAL A 171 12.54 -3.71 -1.41
CA VAL A 171 11.21 -4.26 -1.12
C VAL A 171 11.38 -5.51 -0.27
N ARG A 172 10.60 -5.63 0.80
CA ARG A 172 10.61 -6.75 1.74
C ARG A 172 9.18 -7.20 2.03
N THR A 173 9.00 -8.49 2.19
CA THR A 173 7.74 -9.08 2.67
C THR A 173 7.93 -9.65 4.07
N GLU A 174 6.85 -9.76 4.83
CA GLU A 174 6.84 -10.41 6.14
C GLU A 174 7.21 -11.90 6.02
N THR A 175 6.81 -12.55 4.92
CA THR A 175 7.22 -13.92 4.55
C THR A 175 8.71 -14.06 4.23
N GLY A 176 9.48 -12.97 4.20
CA GLY A 176 10.94 -12.99 4.08
C GLY A 176 11.50 -12.81 2.66
N ARG A 177 10.66 -12.57 1.64
CA ARG A 177 11.13 -12.23 0.28
C ARG A 177 11.76 -10.85 0.29
N ARG A 178 12.83 -10.67 -0.50
CA ARG A 178 13.60 -9.42 -0.58
C ARG A 178 13.98 -9.11 -2.02
N PHE A 179 13.77 -7.86 -2.42
CA PHE A 179 14.12 -7.33 -3.75
C PHE A 179 14.86 -6.01 -3.59
N ARG A 180 15.75 -5.71 -4.52
CA ARG A 180 16.55 -4.48 -4.53
C ARG A 180 16.63 -3.92 -5.95
N TYR A 181 16.55 -2.61 -6.11
CA TYR A 181 16.61 -1.93 -7.40
C TYR A 181 17.48 -0.66 -7.29
N GLN A 182 18.12 -0.25 -8.39
CA GLN A 182 18.84 1.03 -8.48
C GLN A 182 18.07 2.01 -9.37
N ALA A 183 17.86 3.23 -8.89
CA ALA A 183 17.35 4.34 -9.69
C ALA A 183 18.39 4.71 -10.77
N GLY A 184 17.95 4.78 -12.03
CA GLY A 184 18.76 5.18 -13.18
C GLY A 184 19.08 4.05 -14.16
N ARG A 185 18.89 2.78 -13.78
CA ARG A 185 18.81 1.67 -14.76
C ARG A 185 17.37 1.61 -15.27
N ARG A 186 17.16 1.79 -16.58
CA ARG A 186 15.87 1.48 -17.21
C ARG A 186 15.72 -0.05 -17.21
N GLN A 187 15.10 -0.61 -16.17
CA GLN A 187 14.29 -1.84 -16.21
C GLN A 187 14.00 -2.29 -14.78
N CYS A 188 12.81 -2.84 -14.61
CA CYS A 188 12.27 -3.37 -13.37
C CYS A 188 12.93 -4.70 -12.94
N GLU A 189 14.21 -4.86 -13.26
CA GLU A 189 15.00 -6.03 -12.92
C GLU A 189 15.59 -5.87 -11.51
N PRO A 190 15.34 -6.82 -10.59
CA PRO A 190 15.95 -6.79 -9.29
C PRO A 190 17.46 -7.01 -9.41
N LEU A 191 18.22 -6.31 -8.57
CA LEU A 191 19.63 -6.59 -8.34
C LEU A 191 19.77 -7.95 -7.63
N PRO A 192 20.89 -8.67 -7.87
CA PRO A 192 21.25 -9.85 -7.11
C PRO A 192 21.46 -9.58 -5.62
#